data_AF-A0A5M5BU94-F1
#
_entry.id   AF-A0A5M5BU94-F1
#
_cell.length_a   1.000
_cell.length_b   1.000
_cell.length_c   1.000
_cell.angle_alpha   90.00
_cell.angle_beta   90.00
_cell.angle_gamma   90.00
#
_symmetry.space_group_name_H-M   'P 1'
#
loop_
_entity.id
_entity.type
_entity.pdbx_description
1 polymer ?
#
loop_
_entity_poly.entity_id
_entity_poly.type
_entity_poly.pdbx_seq_one_letter_code
_entity_poly.pdbx_strand_id
1 'polypeptide(L)'
;SEPKNPIIYYIDPATPKKWIPYLKAGVEDWNTAFEAAGFKNAIIAKEWPNDPNMSLDDARYSVIRYLSSETENAYGPRIVDPRSGEIMESHICWYHNVMNLLKKWYMVQCGPLDKRARTMTFDDKLMGSLIQFVSSHEVGHSIGLRHNMAASSATPVEKLRDKAWVEANGHTVSIMDYARFNYVAQPEDRISEKGLFPRIGVYDKWAIQWGYRYRPEFKDPYKEKDVLRAEVTKKLRGDHRLWFVGDEGKGFDPRSQSEDLGDNNMKANEYGIKNLKRVMENILTWTAQPDGEYTDLTTIYNSVRAQHLKYTLQVQKNIGGRYTNNLPDLKVHDYLPRSLQKEAVEWLGRNLFVAPLWLYPDEVVSRTGVKPVDEIRDRQSSVVALLLAPGMLYNIYSTSLCSSESYALDDYLNDVFTAIWKPLNDPNELENNFRRQLHRTYLGFVEGMIKPSSKDGANANLAISRSDIQLFVEQHLDKIEESVKEQLAASKEGDLNYRHYAVLLRNVQKIKEGYYGKDADTRSSDK
;
A
#
# COMPACT_ATOMS: atom_id res chain seq x y z
N SER A 1 5.87 -29.73 25.29
CA SER A 1 4.95 -30.86 25.58
C SER A 1 3.65 -30.65 24.81
N GLU A 2 2.70 -31.58 24.84
CA GLU A 2 1.34 -31.24 24.42
C GLU A 2 0.68 -30.38 25.51
N PRO A 3 -0.18 -29.40 25.16
CA PRO A 3 -0.95 -28.66 26.15
C PRO A 3 -2.02 -29.57 26.77
N LYS A 4 -2.46 -29.24 27.99
CA LYS A 4 -3.58 -29.95 28.62
C LYS A 4 -4.88 -29.80 27.83
N ASN A 5 -5.13 -28.57 27.36
CA ASN A 5 -6.27 -28.21 26.51
C ASN A 5 -5.71 -27.59 25.22
N PRO A 6 -5.73 -28.31 24.08
CA PRO A 6 -5.39 -27.70 22.80
C PRO A 6 -6.49 -26.74 22.36
N ILE A 7 -6.12 -25.74 21.55
CA ILE A 7 -7.06 -24.85 20.87
C ILE A 7 -7.68 -25.63 19.71
N ILE A 8 -8.99 -25.80 19.70
CA ILE A 8 -9.69 -26.58 18.69
C ILE A 8 -10.57 -25.66 17.85
N TYR A 9 -10.34 -25.66 16.54
CA TYR A 9 -11.24 -25.07 15.56
C TYR A 9 -12.05 -26.16 14.87
N TYR A 10 -13.37 -26.00 14.83
CA TYR A 10 -14.23 -26.84 14.02
C TYR A 10 -14.52 -26.21 12.67
N ILE A 11 -14.63 -27.03 11.63
CA ILE A 11 -15.03 -26.59 10.30
C ILE A 11 -16.54 -26.75 10.15
N ASP A 12 -17.23 -25.67 9.81
CA ASP A 12 -18.67 -25.65 9.56
C ASP A 12 -19.05 -26.72 8.50
N PRO A 13 -20.05 -27.58 8.76
CA PRO A 13 -20.47 -28.63 7.83
C PRO A 13 -20.99 -28.10 6.49
N ALA A 14 -21.39 -26.83 6.41
CA ALA A 14 -21.78 -26.16 5.16
C ALA A 14 -20.57 -25.88 4.23
N THR A 15 -19.35 -26.00 4.74
CA THR A 15 -18.12 -25.82 3.95
C THR A 15 -18.04 -26.87 2.83
N PRO A 16 -17.80 -26.48 1.56
CA PRO A 16 -17.57 -27.42 0.48
C PRO A 16 -16.43 -28.39 0.82
N LYS A 17 -16.68 -29.70 0.71
CA LYS A 17 -15.75 -30.75 1.17
C LYS A 17 -14.34 -30.62 0.60
N LYS A 18 -14.20 -30.13 -0.63
CA LYS A 18 -12.89 -29.91 -1.27
C LYS A 18 -12.03 -28.82 -0.60
N TRP A 19 -12.62 -27.89 0.14
CA TRP A 19 -11.92 -26.79 0.82
C TRP A 19 -11.55 -27.12 2.27
N ILE A 20 -12.22 -28.11 2.88
CA ILE A 20 -11.98 -28.52 4.27
C ILE A 20 -10.49 -28.83 4.53
N PRO A 21 -9.76 -29.60 3.70
CA PRO A 21 -8.35 -29.89 3.95
C PRO A 21 -7.47 -28.62 4.06
N TYR A 22 -7.76 -27.61 3.25
CA TYR A 22 -6.98 -26.37 3.19
C TYR A 22 -7.29 -25.42 4.36
N LEU A 23 -8.54 -25.34 4.79
CA LEU A 23 -8.92 -24.59 5.99
C LEU A 23 -8.31 -25.22 7.24
N LYS A 24 -8.35 -26.56 7.34
CA LYS A 24 -7.67 -27.29 8.42
C LYS A 24 -6.17 -27.04 8.43
N ALA A 25 -5.53 -27.10 7.25
CA ALA A 25 -4.11 -26.81 7.13
C ALA A 25 -3.77 -25.39 7.58
N GLY A 26 -4.60 -24.38 7.25
CA GLY A 26 -4.34 -23.00 7.67
C GLY A 26 -4.45 -22.78 9.19
N VAL A 27 -5.32 -23.53 9.87
CA VAL A 27 -5.35 -23.57 11.34
C VAL A 27 -4.07 -24.20 11.87
N GLU A 28 -3.67 -25.34 11.30
CA GLU A 28 -2.55 -26.15 11.80
C GLU A 28 -1.18 -25.59 11.43
N ASP A 29 -1.09 -24.67 10.45
CA ASP A 29 0.12 -23.94 10.08
C ASP A 29 0.73 -23.20 11.29
N TRP A 30 -0.10 -22.77 12.25
CA TRP A 30 0.34 -22.11 13.47
C TRP A 30 1.07 -23.02 14.46
N ASN A 31 1.01 -24.36 14.31
CA ASN A 31 1.76 -25.26 15.19
C ASN A 31 3.27 -24.99 15.13
N THR A 32 3.83 -24.54 14.00
CA THR A 32 5.26 -24.17 13.94
C THR A 32 5.61 -23.02 14.90
N ALA A 33 4.68 -22.11 15.17
CA ALA A 33 4.86 -21.00 16.10
C ALA A 33 4.64 -21.45 17.56
N PHE A 34 3.64 -22.29 17.81
CA PHE A 34 3.41 -22.88 19.13
C PHE A 34 4.54 -23.82 19.57
N GLU A 35 5.17 -24.53 18.63
CA GLU A 35 6.36 -25.34 18.91
C GLU A 35 7.51 -24.47 19.44
N ALA A 36 7.70 -23.27 18.87
CA ALA A 36 8.66 -22.29 19.39
C ALA A 36 8.27 -21.77 20.79
N ALA A 37 6.97 -21.74 21.11
CA ALA A 37 6.47 -21.45 22.46
C ALA A 37 6.64 -22.63 23.44
N GLY A 38 6.92 -23.85 22.94
CA GLY A 38 7.14 -25.06 23.74
C GLY A 38 6.00 -26.08 23.69
N PHE A 39 5.00 -25.86 22.83
CA PHE A 39 3.82 -26.70 22.70
C PHE A 39 3.77 -27.44 21.36
N LYS A 40 3.58 -28.76 21.39
CA LYS A 40 3.26 -29.56 20.21
C LYS A 40 1.75 -29.74 20.12
N ASN A 41 1.20 -29.81 18.91
CA ASN A 41 -0.24 -30.01 18.67
C ASN A 41 -1.10 -29.02 19.47
N ALA A 42 -0.65 -27.77 19.54
CA ALA A 42 -1.28 -26.77 20.39
C ALA A 42 -2.61 -26.27 19.81
N ILE A 43 -2.69 -26.27 18.49
CA ILE A 43 -3.86 -25.83 17.72
C ILE A 43 -4.22 -26.92 16.71
N ILE A 44 -5.49 -27.30 16.66
CA ILE A 44 -5.98 -28.46 15.91
C ILE A 44 -7.26 -28.08 15.18
N ALA A 45 -7.41 -28.51 13.93
CA ALA A 45 -8.67 -28.38 13.21
C ALA A 45 -9.42 -29.71 13.12
N LYS A 46 -10.74 -29.68 13.32
CA LYS A 46 -11.62 -30.85 13.25
C LYS A 46 -12.83 -30.56 12.37
N GLU A 47 -13.36 -31.58 11.71
CA GLU A 47 -14.69 -31.45 11.12
C GLU A 47 -15.73 -31.40 12.25
N TRP A 48 -16.84 -30.69 12.01
CA TRP A 48 -17.95 -30.65 12.96
C TRP A 48 -18.46 -32.07 13.26
N PRO A 49 -18.55 -32.47 14.54
CA PRO A 49 -18.98 -33.82 14.89
C PRO A 49 -20.50 -34.00 14.70
N ASN A 50 -20.92 -35.25 14.52
CA ASN A 50 -22.34 -35.60 14.55
C ASN A 50 -22.82 -35.78 16.01
N ASP A 51 -22.83 -34.69 16.77
CA ASP A 51 -23.32 -34.65 18.16
C ASP A 51 -24.53 -33.70 18.25
N PRO A 52 -25.74 -34.20 18.58
CA PRO A 52 -26.94 -33.38 18.66
C PRO A 52 -26.92 -32.36 19.81
N ASN A 53 -25.98 -32.47 20.76
CA ASN A 53 -25.81 -31.53 21.86
C ASN A 53 -24.84 -30.37 21.53
N MET A 54 -24.25 -30.37 20.33
CA MET A 54 -23.37 -29.31 19.86
C MET A 54 -24.11 -28.39 18.90
N SER A 55 -23.95 -27.08 19.10
CA SER A 55 -24.46 -26.05 18.19
C SER A 55 -23.32 -25.19 17.66
N LEU A 56 -23.40 -24.78 16.38
CA LEU A 56 -22.44 -23.87 15.74
C LEU A 56 -22.45 -22.47 16.35
N ASP A 57 -23.47 -22.14 17.14
CA ASP A 57 -23.61 -20.85 17.83
C ASP A 57 -23.23 -20.94 19.32
N ASP A 58 -22.64 -22.07 19.74
CA ASP A 58 -22.22 -22.31 21.11
C ASP A 58 -20.84 -21.69 21.41
N ALA A 59 -20.79 -20.80 22.39
CA ALA A 59 -19.58 -20.09 22.80
C ALA A 59 -18.46 -21.00 23.35
N ARG A 60 -18.70 -22.31 23.55
CA ARG A 60 -17.68 -23.28 23.95
C ARG A 60 -16.76 -23.71 22.81
N TYR A 61 -17.12 -23.46 21.56
CA TYR A 61 -16.40 -23.96 20.40
C TYR A 61 -15.94 -22.82 19.51
N SER A 62 -14.67 -22.87 19.07
CA SER A 62 -14.21 -22.01 17.98
C SER A 62 -14.54 -22.67 16.64
N VAL A 63 -15.04 -21.90 15.69
CA VAL A 63 -15.57 -22.44 14.42
C VAL A 63 -15.14 -21.56 13.25
N ILE A 64 -14.69 -22.18 12.16
CA ILE A 64 -14.63 -21.52 10.84
C ILE A 64 -16.02 -21.64 10.22
N ARG A 65 -16.81 -20.56 10.29
CA ARG A 65 -18.19 -20.45 9.82
C ARG A 65 -18.21 -20.13 8.34
N TYR A 66 -18.90 -20.97 7.56
CA TYR A 66 -19.00 -20.78 6.11
C TYR A 66 -20.29 -20.04 5.75
N LEU A 67 -20.15 -18.87 5.13
CA LEU A 67 -21.25 -17.97 4.82
C LEU A 67 -21.47 -17.92 3.29
N SER A 68 -22.60 -18.43 2.84
CA SER A 68 -23.05 -18.33 1.44
C SER A 68 -23.52 -16.92 1.12
N SER A 69 -22.57 -15.99 0.92
CA SER A 69 -22.84 -14.58 0.67
C SER A 69 -21.92 -14.01 -0.40
N GLU A 70 -22.43 -13.01 -1.12
CA GLU A 70 -21.72 -12.34 -2.21
C GLU A 70 -20.56 -11.46 -1.75
N THR A 71 -20.46 -11.21 -0.44
CA THR A 71 -19.39 -10.43 0.19
C THR A 71 -18.04 -11.09 -0.08
N GLU A 72 -17.10 -10.32 -0.60
CA GLU A 72 -15.74 -10.76 -0.86
C GLU A 72 -14.84 -10.46 0.36
N ASN A 73 -14.95 -11.23 1.44
CA ASN A 73 -14.11 -11.03 2.62
C ASN A 73 -13.94 -12.31 3.46
N ALA A 74 -13.05 -12.27 4.43
CA ALA A 74 -13.08 -13.12 5.62
C ALA A 74 -12.76 -12.25 6.84
N TYR A 75 -13.21 -12.64 8.03
CA TYR A 75 -12.77 -11.97 9.27
C TYR A 75 -12.81 -12.91 10.46
N GLY A 76 -11.79 -12.82 11.32
CA GLY A 76 -11.66 -13.58 12.57
C GLY A 76 -11.92 -12.72 13.81
N PRO A 77 -13.17 -12.55 14.28
CA PRO A 77 -13.45 -11.96 15.57
C PRO A 77 -12.98 -12.90 16.70
N ARG A 78 -12.78 -12.36 17.90
CA ARG A 78 -12.49 -13.15 19.10
C ARG A 78 -13.23 -12.59 20.31
N ILE A 79 -13.67 -13.48 21.19
CA ILE A 79 -14.18 -13.12 22.51
C ILE A 79 -13.11 -13.39 23.56
N VAL A 80 -12.82 -12.37 24.37
CA VAL A 80 -11.79 -12.41 25.40
C VAL A 80 -12.44 -12.18 26.76
N ASP A 81 -12.13 -13.02 27.75
CA ASP A 81 -12.51 -12.75 29.14
C ASP A 81 -11.70 -11.55 29.64
N PRO A 82 -12.33 -10.41 29.98
CA PRO A 82 -11.60 -9.21 30.39
C PRO A 82 -10.87 -9.36 31.73
N ARG A 83 -11.16 -10.41 32.51
CA ARG A 83 -10.57 -10.65 33.83
C ARG A 83 -9.26 -11.43 33.74
N SER A 84 -9.20 -12.43 32.85
CA SER A 84 -8.04 -13.31 32.67
C SER A 84 -7.22 -12.98 31.43
N GLY A 85 -7.81 -12.30 30.44
CA GLY A 85 -7.22 -12.14 29.11
C GLY A 85 -7.30 -13.39 28.24
N GLU A 86 -7.96 -14.46 28.71
CA GLU A 86 -8.14 -15.71 27.96
C GLU A 86 -9.04 -15.48 26.75
N ILE A 87 -8.59 -15.93 25.59
CA ILE A 87 -9.41 -16.01 24.39
C ILE A 87 -10.32 -17.23 24.53
N MET A 88 -11.62 -17.00 24.68
CA MET A 88 -12.59 -18.05 24.97
C MET A 88 -13.04 -18.78 23.70
N GLU A 89 -13.35 -18.00 22.65
CA GLU A 89 -13.79 -18.52 21.36
C GLU A 89 -13.46 -17.56 20.22
N SER A 90 -13.47 -18.12 19.01
CA SER A 90 -13.51 -17.36 17.78
C SER A 90 -14.40 -18.03 16.73
N HIS A 91 -15.32 -17.25 16.16
CA HIS A 91 -16.07 -17.58 14.97
C HIS A 91 -15.50 -16.88 13.74
N ILE A 92 -14.52 -17.51 13.08
CA ILE A 92 -13.95 -17.00 11.84
C ILE A 92 -15.01 -17.09 10.74
N CYS A 93 -15.46 -15.94 10.26
CA CYS A 93 -16.48 -15.83 9.24
C CYS A 93 -15.84 -15.86 7.85
N TRP A 94 -16.11 -16.93 7.12
CA TRP A 94 -15.61 -17.19 5.77
C TRP A 94 -16.71 -16.98 4.75
N TYR A 95 -16.64 -15.92 3.95
CA TYR A 95 -17.62 -15.68 2.89
C TYR A 95 -17.27 -16.45 1.62
N HIS A 96 -18.28 -17.05 0.97
CA HIS A 96 -18.09 -17.80 -0.28
C HIS A 96 -17.37 -17.00 -1.38
N ASN A 97 -17.59 -15.69 -1.45
CA ASN A 97 -17.00 -14.89 -2.53
C ASN A 97 -15.56 -14.41 -2.26
N VAL A 98 -14.92 -14.74 -1.12
CA VAL A 98 -13.49 -14.45 -0.93
C VAL A 98 -12.61 -15.11 -2.00
N MET A 99 -13.07 -16.19 -2.64
CA MET A 99 -12.40 -16.82 -3.78
C MET A 99 -12.27 -15.90 -4.99
N ASN A 100 -13.25 -15.02 -5.25
CA ASN A 100 -13.16 -14.04 -6.33
C ASN A 100 -12.07 -13.00 -6.04
N LEU A 101 -11.97 -12.60 -4.79
CA LEU A 101 -10.95 -11.68 -4.33
C LEU A 101 -9.54 -12.27 -4.47
N LEU A 102 -9.36 -13.52 -4.03
CA LEU A 102 -8.11 -14.26 -4.17
C LEU A 102 -7.71 -14.44 -5.63
N LYS A 103 -8.68 -14.74 -6.51
CA LYS A 103 -8.46 -14.82 -7.95
C LYS A 103 -7.93 -13.51 -8.53
N LYS A 104 -8.62 -12.40 -8.24
CA LYS A 104 -8.24 -11.06 -8.71
C LYS A 104 -6.83 -10.69 -8.25
N TRP A 105 -6.53 -10.87 -6.96
CA TRP A 105 -5.20 -10.56 -6.42
C TRP A 105 -4.11 -11.42 -7.03
N TYR A 106 -4.28 -12.74 -7.05
CA TYR A 106 -3.23 -13.65 -7.51
C TYR A 106 -2.99 -13.53 -9.01
N MET A 107 -4.04 -13.38 -9.81
CA MET A 107 -3.93 -13.17 -11.26
C MET A 107 -3.19 -11.85 -11.59
N VAL A 108 -3.52 -10.76 -10.91
CA VAL A 108 -2.92 -9.44 -11.14
C VAL A 108 -1.47 -9.38 -10.63
N GLN A 109 -1.19 -9.95 -9.45
CA GLN A 109 0.12 -9.84 -8.81
C GLN A 109 1.11 -10.91 -9.28
N CYS A 110 0.64 -12.13 -9.58
CA CYS A 110 1.48 -13.29 -9.86
C CYS A 110 1.13 -14.06 -11.15
N GLY A 111 0.09 -13.67 -11.90
CA GLY A 111 -0.24 -14.28 -13.20
C GLY A 111 0.93 -14.31 -14.20
N PRO A 112 1.78 -13.27 -14.29
CA PRO A 112 2.99 -13.33 -15.12
C PRO A 112 3.98 -14.42 -14.70
N LEU A 113 3.99 -14.83 -13.44
CA LEU A 113 4.92 -15.81 -12.88
C LEU A 113 4.36 -17.23 -12.87
N ASP A 114 3.05 -17.38 -12.61
CA ASP A 114 2.39 -18.67 -12.47
C ASP A 114 1.34 -18.89 -13.57
N LYS A 115 1.60 -19.86 -14.44
CA LYS A 115 0.70 -20.20 -15.56
C LYS A 115 -0.68 -20.65 -15.09
N ARG A 116 -0.80 -21.23 -13.88
CA ARG A 116 -2.08 -21.67 -13.32
C ARG A 116 -3.03 -20.50 -13.05
N ALA A 117 -2.50 -19.29 -12.89
CA ALA A 117 -3.26 -18.08 -12.61
C ALA A 117 -3.68 -17.29 -13.85
N ARG A 118 -3.45 -17.81 -15.06
CA ARG A 118 -3.73 -17.12 -16.35
C ARG A 118 -5.09 -17.50 -16.94
N THR A 119 -6.03 -17.87 -16.08
CA THR A 119 -7.37 -18.32 -16.44
C THR A 119 -8.36 -17.86 -15.37
N MET A 120 -9.60 -17.61 -15.76
CA MET A 120 -10.67 -17.20 -14.85
C MET A 120 -11.15 -18.32 -13.93
N THR A 121 -10.78 -19.58 -14.19
CA THR A 121 -11.10 -20.72 -13.32
C THR A 121 -9.82 -21.39 -12.87
N PHE A 122 -9.44 -21.14 -11.61
CA PHE A 122 -8.29 -21.80 -10.99
C PHE A 122 -8.64 -23.25 -10.67
N ASP A 123 -7.66 -24.14 -10.78
CA ASP A 123 -7.81 -25.50 -10.28
C ASP A 123 -7.96 -25.52 -8.75
N ASP A 124 -8.54 -26.62 -8.24
CA ASP A 124 -8.82 -26.76 -6.80
C ASP A 124 -7.56 -26.73 -5.95
N LYS A 125 -6.40 -27.12 -6.49
CA LYS A 125 -5.14 -27.09 -5.73
C LYS A 125 -4.65 -25.66 -5.55
N LEU A 126 -4.65 -24.86 -6.62
CA LEU A 126 -4.27 -23.46 -6.55
C LEU A 126 -5.25 -22.70 -5.66
N MET A 127 -6.56 -22.79 -5.92
CA MET A 127 -7.54 -22.08 -5.10
C MET A 127 -7.49 -22.53 -3.63
N GLY A 128 -7.36 -23.83 -3.37
CA GLY A 128 -7.17 -24.37 -2.02
C GLY A 128 -5.96 -23.78 -1.31
N SER A 129 -4.82 -23.62 -2.00
CA SER A 129 -3.61 -23.03 -1.42
C SER A 129 -3.80 -21.54 -1.09
N LEU A 130 -4.57 -20.81 -1.90
CA LEU A 130 -4.95 -19.41 -1.61
C LEU A 130 -5.91 -19.33 -0.41
N ILE A 131 -6.83 -20.30 -0.29
CA ILE A 131 -7.74 -20.43 0.86
C ILE A 131 -6.95 -20.69 2.15
N GLN A 132 -5.97 -21.60 2.12
CA GLN A 132 -5.11 -21.90 3.27
C GLN A 132 -4.38 -20.65 3.78
N PHE A 133 -3.88 -19.80 2.88
CA PHE A 133 -3.26 -18.53 3.25
C PHE A 133 -4.21 -17.64 4.05
N VAL A 134 -5.41 -17.35 3.53
CA VAL A 134 -6.37 -16.47 4.24
C VAL A 134 -6.81 -17.10 5.54
N SER A 135 -7.05 -18.42 5.56
CA SER A 135 -7.38 -19.14 6.78
C SER A 135 -6.29 -18.98 7.85
N SER A 136 -5.02 -19.09 7.45
CA SER A 136 -3.89 -18.90 8.36
C SER A 136 -3.85 -17.47 8.91
N HIS A 137 -4.13 -16.47 8.08
CA HIS A 137 -4.19 -15.07 8.50
C HIS A 137 -5.29 -14.84 9.54
N GLU A 138 -6.51 -15.29 9.26
CA GLU A 138 -7.65 -15.12 10.18
C GLU A 138 -7.44 -15.86 11.51
N VAL A 139 -6.78 -17.04 11.47
CA VAL A 139 -6.41 -17.76 12.69
C VAL A 139 -5.39 -16.97 13.52
N GLY A 140 -4.52 -16.18 12.88
CA GLY A 140 -3.64 -15.25 13.59
C GLY A 140 -4.40 -14.24 14.45
N HIS A 141 -5.50 -13.68 13.92
CA HIS A 141 -6.38 -12.79 14.68
C HIS A 141 -7.10 -13.49 15.81
N SER A 142 -7.58 -14.71 15.56
CA SER A 142 -8.31 -15.48 16.57
C SER A 142 -7.42 -15.89 17.74
N ILE A 143 -6.11 -16.06 17.53
CA ILE A 143 -5.11 -16.30 18.60
C ILE A 143 -4.46 -15.02 19.12
N GLY A 144 -5.06 -13.85 18.86
CA GLY A 144 -4.72 -12.60 19.55
C GLY A 144 -3.73 -11.69 18.83
N LEU A 145 -3.28 -12.02 17.62
CA LEU A 145 -2.40 -11.16 16.85
C LEU A 145 -3.19 -10.03 16.18
N ARG A 146 -2.56 -8.85 16.13
CA ARG A 146 -3.03 -7.70 15.32
C ARG A 146 -2.28 -7.67 14.01
N HIS A 147 -2.76 -6.88 13.06
CA HIS A 147 -1.99 -6.62 11.86
C HIS A 147 -0.63 -6.02 12.20
N ASN A 148 0.42 -6.52 11.54
CA ASN A 148 1.74 -5.92 11.57
C ASN A 148 2.09 -5.44 10.16
N MET A 149 1.44 -4.35 9.73
CA MET A 149 1.63 -3.75 8.39
C MET A 149 3.06 -3.22 8.16
N ALA A 150 3.92 -3.29 9.17
CA ALA A 150 5.32 -2.89 9.10
C ALA A 150 6.28 -4.06 8.80
N ALA A 151 5.78 -5.29 8.78
CA ALA A 151 6.61 -6.49 8.65
C ALA A 151 7.27 -6.58 7.26
N SER A 152 6.60 -6.10 6.21
CA SER A 152 7.10 -6.14 4.82
C SER A 152 8.42 -5.37 4.71
N SER A 153 8.51 -4.24 5.43
CA SER A 153 9.66 -3.35 5.44
C SER A 153 10.95 -3.97 5.96
N ALA A 154 10.86 -5.08 6.70
CA ALA A 154 12.03 -5.78 7.23
C ALA A 154 12.77 -6.63 6.18
N THR A 155 12.23 -6.74 4.97
CA THR A 155 12.81 -7.55 3.88
C THR A 155 13.37 -6.66 2.77
N PRO A 156 14.67 -6.75 2.45
CA PRO A 156 15.21 -6.00 1.32
C PRO A 156 14.53 -6.37 0.00
N VAL A 157 14.13 -5.39 -0.81
CA VAL A 157 13.37 -5.64 -2.06
C VAL A 157 14.07 -6.65 -2.98
N GLU A 158 15.40 -6.59 -3.12
CA GLU A 158 16.14 -7.52 -3.98
C GLU A 158 16.14 -8.97 -3.47
N LYS A 159 15.96 -9.16 -2.15
CA LYS A 159 15.84 -10.51 -1.59
C LYS A 159 14.51 -11.18 -1.95
N LEU A 160 13.51 -10.41 -2.34
CA LEU A 160 12.24 -10.94 -2.85
C LEU A 160 12.37 -11.60 -4.22
N ARG A 161 13.45 -11.32 -4.95
CA ARG A 161 13.78 -11.92 -6.25
C ARG A 161 14.80 -13.06 -6.15
N ASP A 162 15.52 -13.14 -5.04
CA ASP A 162 16.46 -14.22 -4.75
C ASP A 162 15.69 -15.48 -4.35
N LYS A 163 15.51 -16.41 -5.30
CA LYS A 163 14.76 -17.65 -5.10
C LYS A 163 15.18 -18.43 -3.86
N ALA A 164 16.48 -18.66 -3.69
CA ALA A 164 16.97 -19.46 -2.56
C ALA A 164 16.68 -18.77 -1.23
N TRP A 165 16.82 -17.45 -1.19
CA TRP A 165 16.54 -16.66 0.01
C TRP A 165 15.04 -16.61 0.32
N VAL A 166 14.18 -16.25 -0.64
CA VAL A 166 12.74 -16.06 -0.38
C VAL A 166 12.03 -17.38 -0.09
N GLU A 167 12.45 -18.48 -0.72
CA GLU A 167 11.91 -19.81 -0.42
C GLU A 167 12.35 -20.33 0.96
N ALA A 168 13.47 -19.84 1.51
CA ALA A 168 13.91 -20.16 2.85
C ALA A 168 13.26 -19.26 3.92
N ASN A 169 13.08 -17.97 3.64
CA ASN A 169 12.73 -16.96 4.65
C ASN A 169 11.27 -16.48 4.57
N GLY A 170 10.68 -16.46 3.38
CA GLY A 170 9.39 -15.83 3.09
C GLY A 170 9.59 -14.44 2.51
N HIS A 171 8.57 -13.90 1.86
CA HIS A 171 8.62 -12.53 1.31
C HIS A 171 8.21 -11.45 2.33
N THR A 172 7.63 -11.87 3.45
CA THR A 172 7.39 -11.02 4.63
C THR A 172 7.73 -11.82 5.89
N VAL A 173 8.04 -11.11 6.97
CA VAL A 173 8.38 -11.70 8.27
C VAL A 173 7.14 -12.05 9.10
N SER A 174 5.95 -11.60 8.69
CA SER A 174 4.68 -11.90 9.35
C SER A 174 3.56 -12.12 8.33
N ILE A 175 2.75 -13.17 8.52
CA ILE A 175 1.51 -13.33 7.75
C ILE A 175 0.49 -12.22 8.05
N MET A 176 0.65 -11.49 9.16
CA MET A 176 -0.28 -10.44 9.63
C MET A 176 -0.10 -9.08 8.94
N ASP A 177 0.73 -9.01 7.90
CA ASP A 177 1.22 -7.78 7.25
C ASP A 177 0.39 -7.31 6.04
N TYR A 178 -0.56 -8.14 5.59
CA TYR A 178 -1.22 -7.93 4.28
C TYR A 178 -0.26 -7.85 3.08
N ALA A 179 0.99 -8.29 3.21
CA ALA A 179 1.89 -8.60 2.11
C ALA A 179 1.40 -9.85 1.36
N ARG A 180 0.33 -9.69 0.55
CA ARG A 180 -0.47 -10.81 0.00
C ARG A 180 0.28 -11.77 -0.90
N PHE A 181 0.95 -11.30 -1.95
CA PHE A 181 1.76 -12.15 -2.81
C PHE A 181 3.01 -11.39 -3.21
N ASN A 182 4.09 -12.12 -3.48
CA ASN A 182 5.36 -11.54 -3.91
C ASN A 182 5.26 -10.96 -5.33
N TYR A 183 4.65 -9.77 -5.47
CA TYR A 183 4.52 -9.06 -6.74
C TYR A 183 5.84 -8.47 -7.26
N VAL A 184 6.90 -8.53 -6.45
CA VAL A 184 8.26 -8.06 -6.81
C VAL A 184 8.97 -9.09 -7.68
N ALA A 185 8.75 -10.39 -7.43
CA ALA A 185 9.31 -11.46 -8.24
C ALA A 185 8.99 -11.27 -9.73
N GLN A 186 9.94 -11.64 -10.60
CA GLN A 186 9.81 -11.59 -12.05
C GLN A 186 9.86 -13.02 -12.64
N PRO A 187 9.33 -13.24 -13.86
CA PRO A 187 9.33 -14.57 -14.48
C PRO A 187 10.73 -15.23 -14.57
N GLU A 188 11.77 -14.43 -14.81
CA GLU A 188 13.16 -14.89 -14.88
C GLU A 188 13.72 -15.40 -13.54
N ASP A 189 13.13 -15.00 -12.41
CA ASP A 189 13.58 -15.38 -11.06
C ASP A 189 13.19 -16.84 -10.73
N ARG A 190 12.19 -17.39 -11.46
CA ARG A 190 11.71 -18.79 -11.34
C ARG A 190 11.36 -19.21 -9.91
N ILE A 191 10.85 -18.27 -9.12
CA ILE A 191 10.39 -18.50 -7.74
C ILE A 191 9.16 -19.40 -7.76
N SER A 192 9.16 -20.45 -6.92
CA SER A 192 8.02 -21.35 -6.78
C SER A 192 6.92 -20.76 -5.88
N GLU A 193 5.78 -21.44 -5.78
CA GLU A 193 4.69 -21.11 -4.85
C GLU A 193 5.18 -20.78 -3.44
N LYS A 194 6.21 -21.50 -2.96
CA LYS A 194 6.83 -21.28 -1.65
C LYS A 194 7.40 -19.86 -1.50
N GLY A 195 7.86 -19.20 -2.54
CA GLY A 195 8.36 -17.83 -2.47
C GLY A 195 7.35 -16.77 -2.91
N LEU A 196 6.17 -17.18 -3.36
CA LEU A 196 5.09 -16.29 -3.80
C LEU A 196 4.01 -16.10 -2.73
N PHE A 197 3.80 -17.10 -1.87
CA PHE A 197 2.67 -17.17 -0.95
C PHE A 197 3.06 -16.76 0.47
N PRO A 198 2.16 -16.10 1.23
CA PRO A 198 2.42 -15.75 2.62
C PRO A 198 2.41 -17.01 3.48
N ARG A 199 3.13 -16.94 4.58
CA ARG A 199 3.20 -18.02 5.57
C ARG A 199 3.57 -17.47 6.93
N ILE A 200 3.46 -18.31 7.95
CA ILE A 200 3.95 -18.04 9.30
C ILE A 200 5.45 -17.72 9.26
N GLY A 201 5.77 -16.46 9.56
CA GLY A 201 7.10 -15.90 9.48
C GLY A 201 7.83 -15.84 10.84
N VAL A 202 9.00 -15.20 10.84
CA VAL A 202 9.85 -15.12 12.04
C VAL A 202 9.23 -14.26 13.13
N TYR A 203 8.51 -13.20 12.74
CA TYR A 203 7.78 -12.33 13.68
C TYR A 203 6.62 -13.09 14.31
N ASP A 204 5.86 -13.86 13.54
CA ASP A 204 4.71 -14.63 14.04
C ASP A 204 5.15 -15.64 15.10
N LYS A 205 6.24 -16.37 14.83
CA LYS A 205 6.85 -17.31 15.77
C LYS A 205 7.29 -16.61 17.06
N TRP A 206 7.91 -15.44 16.93
CA TRP A 206 8.32 -14.63 18.07
C TRP A 206 7.12 -14.12 18.89
N ALA A 207 6.08 -13.59 18.23
CA ALA A 207 4.89 -13.08 18.89
C ALA A 207 4.14 -14.18 19.65
N ILE A 208 3.99 -15.36 19.04
CA ILE A 208 3.39 -16.53 19.72
C ILE A 208 4.28 -17.03 20.85
N GLN A 209 5.59 -17.11 20.66
CA GLN A 209 6.51 -17.47 21.74
C GLN A 209 6.40 -16.49 22.92
N TRP A 210 6.32 -15.20 22.65
CA TRP A 210 6.19 -14.16 23.68
C TRP A 210 4.84 -14.24 24.39
N GLY A 211 3.74 -14.42 23.65
CA GLY A 211 2.38 -14.40 24.20
C GLY A 211 1.89 -15.71 24.82
N TYR A 212 2.40 -16.87 24.37
CA TYR A 212 1.86 -18.18 24.76
C TYR A 212 2.83 -19.06 25.55
N ARG A 213 4.12 -18.74 25.63
CA ARG A 213 5.06 -19.57 26.39
C ARG A 213 4.67 -19.56 27.87
N TYR A 214 4.54 -20.75 28.44
CA TYR A 214 4.25 -20.90 29.86
C TYR A 214 5.42 -20.43 30.74
N ARG A 215 5.15 -19.54 31.70
CA ARG A 215 6.12 -18.93 32.62
C ARG A 215 5.75 -19.16 34.10
N PRO A 216 5.85 -20.41 34.62
CA PRO A 216 5.47 -20.73 36.00
C PRO A 216 6.28 -19.98 37.06
N GLU A 217 7.43 -19.41 36.68
CA GLU A 217 8.27 -18.58 37.54
C GLU A 217 7.57 -17.28 37.98
N PHE A 218 6.58 -16.78 37.23
CA PHE A 218 5.83 -15.59 37.59
C PHE A 218 4.49 -15.94 38.23
N LYS A 219 4.28 -15.43 39.45
CA LYS A 219 3.00 -15.51 40.18
C LYS A 219 2.27 -14.16 40.25
N ASP A 220 2.93 -13.11 39.77
CA ASP A 220 2.46 -11.73 39.79
C ASP A 220 2.53 -11.17 38.37
N PRO A 221 1.39 -10.82 37.76
CA PRO A 221 1.34 -10.33 36.39
C PRO A 221 2.10 -9.02 36.18
N TYR A 222 2.29 -8.21 37.24
CA TYR A 222 3.06 -6.97 37.13
C TYR A 222 4.56 -7.24 37.02
N LYS A 223 5.07 -8.24 37.75
CA LYS A 223 6.48 -8.69 37.64
C LYS A 223 6.75 -9.35 36.30
N GLU A 224 5.81 -10.16 35.82
CA GLU A 224 5.90 -10.76 34.48
C GLU A 224 5.99 -9.68 33.41
N LYS A 225 5.10 -8.67 33.46
CA LYS A 225 5.08 -7.54 32.53
C LYS A 225 6.44 -6.84 32.44
N ASP A 226 7.10 -6.57 33.55
CA ASP A 226 8.40 -5.89 33.55
C ASP A 226 9.50 -6.72 32.88
N VAL A 227 9.53 -8.04 33.13
CA VAL A 227 10.48 -8.95 32.46
C VAL A 227 10.18 -9.06 30.96
N LEU A 228 8.91 -9.21 30.58
CA LEU A 228 8.48 -9.29 29.18
C LEU A 228 8.83 -8.01 28.41
N ARG A 229 8.69 -6.83 29.02
CA ARG A 229 9.10 -5.56 28.41
C ARG A 229 10.61 -5.49 28.15
N ALA A 230 11.41 -5.95 29.11
CA ALA A 230 12.86 -6.03 28.94
C ALA A 230 13.27 -7.04 27.86
N GLU A 231 12.59 -8.19 27.79
CA GLU A 231 12.81 -9.21 26.76
C GLU A 231 12.52 -8.65 25.36
N VAL A 232 11.38 -7.99 25.17
CA VAL A 232 11.01 -7.34 23.91
C VAL A 232 12.06 -6.31 23.51
N THR A 233 12.47 -5.43 24.43
CA THR A 233 13.50 -4.41 24.15
C THR A 233 14.81 -5.05 23.70
N LYS A 234 15.26 -6.11 24.39
CA LYS A 234 16.48 -6.86 24.02
C LYS A 234 16.36 -7.53 22.66
N LYS A 235 15.20 -8.13 22.35
CA LYS A 235 14.95 -8.83 21.09
C LYS A 235 14.89 -7.88 19.90
N LEU A 236 14.16 -6.78 20.03
CA LEU A 236 14.06 -5.75 18.98
C LEU A 236 15.42 -5.11 18.68
N ARG A 237 16.29 -4.94 19.68
CA ARG A 237 17.68 -4.46 19.47
C ARG A 237 18.55 -5.45 18.69
N GLY A 238 18.30 -6.75 18.84
CA GLY A 238 19.09 -7.79 18.18
C GLY A 238 18.59 -8.19 16.80
N ASP A 239 17.31 -7.94 16.49
CA ASP A 239 16.69 -8.34 15.22
C ASP A 239 15.53 -7.41 14.85
N HIS A 240 15.77 -6.52 13.90
CA HIS A 240 14.77 -5.57 13.38
C HIS A 240 13.55 -6.27 12.75
N ARG A 241 13.67 -7.52 12.27
CA ARG A 241 12.55 -8.29 11.70
C ARG A 241 11.44 -8.57 12.71
N LEU A 242 11.71 -8.38 13.99
CA LEU A 242 10.74 -8.59 15.07
C LEU A 242 9.95 -7.33 15.39
N TRP A 243 10.16 -6.25 14.65
CA TRP A 243 9.53 -4.96 14.88
C TRP A 243 8.02 -4.98 14.60
N PHE A 244 7.28 -4.17 15.38
CA PHE A 244 5.83 -4.08 15.34
C PHE A 244 5.39 -2.63 15.51
N VAL A 245 4.47 -2.20 14.64
CA VAL A 245 3.75 -0.93 14.77
C VAL A 245 2.28 -1.22 14.93
N GLY A 246 1.71 -0.80 16.05
CA GLY A 246 0.31 -1.06 16.40
C GLY A 246 -0.72 -0.15 15.73
N ASP A 247 -0.36 0.51 14.63
CA ASP A 247 -1.19 1.48 13.91
C ASP A 247 -2.08 0.83 12.83
N GLU A 248 -1.84 -0.45 12.51
CA GLU A 248 -2.55 -1.21 11.48
C GLU A 248 -2.58 -0.47 10.12
N GLY A 249 -1.46 0.21 9.80
CA GLY A 249 -1.27 0.96 8.57
C GLY A 249 -1.97 2.33 8.53
N LYS A 250 -2.66 2.73 9.60
CA LYS A 250 -3.39 4.00 9.70
C LYS A 250 -2.53 5.18 10.16
N GLY A 251 -1.31 4.93 10.63
CA GLY A 251 -0.38 5.97 11.07
C GLY A 251 0.36 6.62 9.91
N PHE A 252 1.32 7.48 10.22
CA PHE A 252 2.12 8.25 9.25
C PHE A 252 3.43 7.58 8.83
N ASP A 253 3.72 6.37 9.34
CA ASP A 253 4.94 5.64 9.00
C ASP A 253 4.81 4.99 7.62
N PRO A 254 5.66 5.35 6.63
CA PRO A 254 5.60 4.75 5.30
C PRO A 254 6.06 3.28 5.30
N ARG A 255 6.67 2.79 6.37
CA ARG A 255 6.99 1.37 6.51
C ARG A 255 5.78 0.55 6.89
N SER A 256 4.72 1.18 7.44
CA SER A 256 3.50 0.53 7.89
C SER A 256 2.35 0.79 6.91
N GLN A 257 2.18 -0.06 5.90
CA GLN A 257 1.14 0.11 4.88
C GLN A 257 0.52 -1.23 4.48
N SER A 258 -0.72 -1.21 4.01
CA SER A 258 -1.32 -2.43 3.48
C SER A 258 -0.81 -2.77 2.08
N GLU A 259 -0.54 -4.06 1.85
CA GLU A 259 -0.13 -4.66 0.57
C GLU A 259 1.08 -4.01 -0.11
N ASP A 260 1.98 -3.42 0.65
CA ASP A 260 3.31 -3.10 0.16
C ASP A 260 4.27 -4.28 0.39
N LEU A 261 5.43 -4.19 -0.25
CA LEU A 261 6.50 -5.17 -0.11
C LEU A 261 7.85 -4.50 0.01
N GLY A 262 8.63 -5.04 0.93
CA GLY A 262 10.05 -4.76 1.09
C GLY A 262 10.38 -3.40 1.71
N ASP A 263 11.68 -3.14 1.87
CA ASP A 263 12.25 -1.96 2.50
C ASP A 263 12.18 -0.66 1.68
N ASN A 264 11.70 -0.73 0.42
CA ASN A 264 11.53 0.44 -0.44
C ASN A 264 10.35 0.23 -1.41
N ASN A 265 9.24 0.92 -1.16
CA ASN A 265 8.02 0.82 -1.93
C ASN A 265 8.20 1.27 -3.38
N MET A 266 9.00 2.31 -3.65
CA MET A 266 9.26 2.79 -5.02
C MET A 266 9.88 1.67 -5.84
N LYS A 267 10.93 1.03 -5.30
CA LYS A 267 11.64 -0.06 -5.95
C LYS A 267 10.79 -1.32 -6.11
N ALA A 268 10.05 -1.72 -5.08
CA ALA A 268 9.13 -2.84 -5.16
C ALA A 268 8.05 -2.61 -6.22
N ASN A 269 7.51 -1.40 -6.26
CA ASN A 269 6.44 -1.04 -7.18
C ASN A 269 6.93 -0.92 -8.63
N GLU A 270 8.20 -0.58 -8.88
CA GLU A 270 8.78 -0.68 -10.23
C GLU A 270 8.68 -2.13 -10.78
N TYR A 271 8.98 -3.13 -9.94
CA TYR A 271 8.81 -4.54 -10.32
C TYR A 271 7.33 -4.93 -10.46
N GLY A 272 6.46 -4.42 -9.58
CA GLY A 272 5.01 -4.58 -9.68
C GLY A 272 4.44 -4.03 -10.99
N ILE A 273 4.84 -2.83 -11.41
CA ILE A 273 4.43 -2.20 -12.67
C ILE A 273 4.86 -3.04 -13.88
N LYS A 274 6.06 -3.64 -13.86
CA LYS A 274 6.49 -4.58 -14.92
C LYS A 274 5.55 -5.77 -15.02
N ASN A 275 5.10 -6.31 -13.89
CA ASN A 275 4.12 -7.40 -13.86
C ASN A 275 2.74 -6.93 -14.36
N LEU A 276 2.26 -5.76 -13.96
CA LEU A 276 0.99 -5.20 -14.47
C LEU A 276 1.01 -5.00 -15.99
N LYS A 277 2.12 -4.54 -16.56
CA LYS A 277 2.29 -4.42 -18.02
C LYS A 277 2.14 -5.78 -18.72
N ARG A 278 2.77 -6.83 -18.19
CA ARG A 278 2.61 -8.20 -18.72
C ARG A 278 1.18 -8.72 -18.60
N VAL A 279 0.46 -8.36 -17.51
CA VAL A 279 -0.97 -8.68 -17.39
C VAL A 279 -1.74 -7.97 -18.50
N MET A 280 -1.54 -6.66 -18.71
CA MET A 280 -2.22 -5.89 -19.75
C MET A 280 -1.95 -6.40 -21.16
N GLU A 281 -0.72 -6.84 -21.45
CA GLU A 281 -0.35 -7.47 -22.73
C GLU A 281 -1.14 -8.77 -23.00
N ASN A 282 -1.62 -9.45 -21.97
CA ASN A 282 -2.29 -10.74 -22.08
C ASN A 282 -3.76 -10.70 -21.64
N ILE A 283 -4.27 -9.55 -21.19
CA ILE A 283 -5.53 -9.46 -20.44
C ILE A 283 -6.71 -9.99 -21.26
N LEU A 284 -6.78 -9.64 -22.55
CA LEU A 284 -7.82 -10.10 -23.45
C LEU A 284 -7.82 -11.63 -23.62
N THR A 285 -6.64 -12.27 -23.62
CA THR A 285 -6.52 -13.72 -23.73
C THR A 285 -6.90 -14.42 -22.43
N TRP A 286 -6.42 -13.92 -21.28
CA TRP A 286 -6.64 -14.59 -20.00
C TRP A 286 -8.08 -14.43 -19.49
N THR A 287 -8.80 -13.43 -19.98
CA THR A 287 -10.20 -13.14 -19.60
C THR A 287 -11.16 -13.32 -20.78
N ALA A 288 -10.80 -14.10 -21.79
CA ALA A 288 -11.66 -14.33 -22.94
C ALA A 288 -12.94 -15.06 -22.52
N GLN A 289 -14.09 -14.54 -22.98
CA GLN A 289 -15.41 -15.15 -22.78
C GLN A 289 -16.11 -15.32 -24.14
N PRO A 290 -17.03 -16.30 -24.26
CA PRO A 290 -17.80 -16.48 -25.49
C PRO A 290 -18.76 -15.31 -25.75
N ASP A 291 -19.35 -15.29 -26.95
CA ASP A 291 -20.50 -14.44 -27.31
C ASP A 291 -20.31 -12.93 -27.14
N GLY A 292 -19.05 -12.46 -27.09
CA GLY A 292 -18.73 -11.04 -26.92
C GLY A 292 -18.96 -10.54 -25.50
N GLU A 293 -19.00 -11.42 -24.50
CA GLU A 293 -19.04 -11.04 -23.09
C GLU A 293 -17.68 -10.49 -22.62
N TYR A 294 -17.72 -9.49 -21.74
CA TYR A 294 -16.52 -8.82 -21.20
C TYR A 294 -16.60 -8.62 -19.67
N THR A 295 -17.37 -9.44 -18.97
CA THR A 295 -17.53 -9.33 -17.50
C THR A 295 -16.24 -9.70 -16.79
N ASP A 296 -15.56 -10.76 -17.24
CA ASP A 296 -14.25 -11.17 -16.71
C ASP A 296 -13.16 -10.15 -17.05
N LEU A 297 -13.16 -9.66 -18.29
CA LEU A 297 -12.25 -8.59 -18.72
C LEU A 297 -12.42 -7.35 -17.85
N THR A 298 -13.64 -6.88 -17.67
CA THR A 298 -13.95 -5.71 -16.84
C THR A 298 -13.48 -5.91 -15.40
N THR A 299 -13.70 -7.11 -14.84
CA THR A 299 -13.32 -7.44 -13.47
C THR A 299 -11.81 -7.41 -13.23
N ILE A 300 -11.04 -8.08 -14.09
CA ILE A 300 -9.58 -8.11 -13.97
C ILE A 300 -8.98 -6.75 -14.33
N TYR A 301 -9.52 -6.07 -15.35
CA TYR A 301 -9.04 -4.75 -15.75
C TYR A 301 -9.23 -3.71 -14.62
N ASN A 302 -10.37 -3.72 -13.94
CA ASN A 302 -10.58 -2.92 -12.73
C ASN A 302 -9.54 -3.24 -11.65
N SER A 303 -9.22 -4.52 -11.47
CA SER A 303 -8.24 -4.98 -10.47
C SER A 303 -6.81 -4.52 -10.81
N VAL A 304 -6.40 -4.55 -12.08
CA VAL A 304 -5.09 -4.01 -12.53
C VAL A 304 -5.00 -2.52 -12.27
N ARG A 305 -6.05 -1.75 -12.62
CA ARG A 305 -6.07 -0.30 -12.41
C ARG A 305 -6.11 0.09 -10.93
N ALA A 306 -6.81 -0.69 -10.11
CA ALA A 306 -6.81 -0.57 -8.66
C ALA A 306 -5.45 -0.89 -8.04
N GLN A 307 -4.74 -1.92 -8.53
CA GLN A 307 -3.38 -2.24 -8.09
C GLN A 307 -2.39 -1.11 -8.46
N HIS A 308 -2.49 -0.54 -9.66
CA HIS A 308 -1.73 0.65 -10.04
C HIS A 308 -1.99 1.83 -9.09
N LEU A 309 -3.27 2.07 -8.72
CA LEU A 309 -3.63 3.08 -7.73
C LEU A 309 -2.99 2.81 -6.37
N LYS A 310 -3.03 1.56 -5.93
CA LYS A 310 -2.41 1.15 -4.68
C LYS A 310 -0.91 1.46 -4.64
N TYR A 311 -0.18 1.17 -5.72
CA TYR A 311 1.24 1.54 -5.82
C TYR A 311 1.48 3.05 -5.69
N THR A 312 0.64 3.87 -6.33
CA THR A 312 0.75 5.32 -6.22
C THR A 312 0.46 5.83 -4.80
N LEU A 313 -0.49 5.23 -4.08
CA LEU A 313 -0.82 5.60 -2.69
C LEU A 313 0.31 5.23 -1.73
N GLN A 314 0.94 4.07 -1.93
CA GLN A 314 2.09 3.64 -1.12
C GLN A 314 3.29 4.57 -1.26
N VAL A 315 3.56 5.04 -2.47
CA VAL A 315 4.64 6.00 -2.74
C VAL A 315 4.32 7.37 -2.16
N GLN A 316 3.06 7.82 -2.21
CA GLN A 316 2.65 9.09 -1.60
C GLN A 316 2.93 9.16 -0.09
N LYS A 317 2.78 8.04 0.65
CA LYS A 317 3.05 8.02 2.09
C LYS A 317 4.52 8.27 2.45
N ASN A 318 5.43 8.11 1.48
CA ASN A 318 6.85 8.42 1.63
C ASN A 318 7.18 9.93 1.50
N ILE A 319 6.18 10.80 1.34
CA ILE A 319 6.36 12.26 1.24
C ILE A 319 5.72 12.92 2.46
N GLY A 320 6.52 13.64 3.26
CA GLY A 320 6.03 14.28 4.49
C GLY A 320 5.63 13.32 5.62
N GLY A 321 5.85 12.01 5.45
CA GLY A 321 5.62 10.99 6.48
C GLY A 321 6.63 11.06 7.63
N ARG A 322 6.41 10.22 8.66
CA ARG A 322 7.30 10.13 9.84
C ARG A 322 7.45 8.70 10.31
N TYR A 323 8.69 8.31 10.62
CA TYR A 323 8.95 7.03 11.27
C TYR A 323 8.35 7.01 12.68
N THR A 324 7.80 5.87 13.08
CA THR A 324 7.32 5.60 14.43
C THR A 324 8.18 4.53 15.09
N ASN A 325 9.09 4.90 15.98
CA ASN A 325 9.97 3.95 16.65
C ASN A 325 9.44 3.56 18.04
N ASN A 326 9.69 2.33 18.46
CA ASN A 326 9.21 1.78 19.74
C ASN A 326 10.34 1.31 20.67
N LEU A 327 11.60 1.62 20.35
CA LEU A 327 12.76 1.40 21.22
C LEU A 327 13.02 2.63 22.11
N PRO A 328 13.32 2.46 23.41
CA PRO A 328 13.44 3.58 24.35
C PRO A 328 14.51 4.64 24.03
N ASP A 329 15.56 4.26 23.33
CA ASP A 329 16.70 5.10 22.96
C ASP A 329 16.56 5.77 21.58
N LEU A 330 15.50 5.44 20.83
CA LEU A 330 15.19 6.07 19.56
C LEU A 330 14.18 7.20 19.75
N LYS A 331 14.24 8.21 18.88
CA LYS A 331 13.16 9.18 18.77
C LYS A 331 11.88 8.44 18.40
N VAL A 332 10.85 8.55 19.24
CA VAL A 332 9.55 7.90 19.01
C VAL A 332 8.97 8.30 17.66
N HIS A 333 9.10 9.58 17.29
CA HIS A 333 8.78 10.06 15.96
C HIS A 333 10.02 10.64 15.33
N ASP A 334 10.41 10.11 14.18
CA ASP A 334 11.58 10.58 13.44
C ASP A 334 11.22 10.95 12.00
N TYR A 335 12.07 11.76 11.38
CA TYR A 335 11.83 12.30 10.05
C TYR A 335 12.34 11.37 8.95
N LEU A 336 11.67 11.38 7.80
CA LEU A 336 12.14 10.67 6.62
C LEU A 336 13.31 11.43 5.97
N PRO A 337 14.35 10.73 5.48
CA PRO A 337 15.48 11.37 4.81
C PRO A 337 15.05 11.96 3.46
N ARG A 338 15.65 13.10 3.08
CA ARG A 338 15.42 13.78 1.78
C ARG A 338 15.52 12.83 0.59
N SER A 339 16.49 11.91 0.59
CA SER A 339 16.72 10.96 -0.50
C SER A 339 15.50 10.10 -0.79
N LEU A 340 14.85 9.57 0.24
CA LEU A 340 13.66 8.72 0.10
C LEU A 340 12.46 9.51 -0.41
N GLN A 341 12.25 10.71 0.12
CA GLN A 341 11.15 11.58 -0.30
C GLN A 341 11.33 12.05 -1.74
N LYS A 342 12.57 12.38 -2.14
CA LYS A 342 12.91 12.72 -3.53
C LYS A 342 12.68 11.55 -4.48
N GLU A 343 13.12 10.34 -4.13
CA GLU A 343 12.87 9.13 -4.91
C GLU A 343 11.35 8.92 -5.14
N ALA A 344 10.53 9.18 -4.11
CA ALA A 344 9.07 9.09 -4.22
C ALA A 344 8.49 10.09 -5.24
N VAL A 345 8.93 11.35 -5.22
CA VAL A 345 8.54 12.38 -6.19
C VAL A 345 8.95 11.99 -7.61
N GLU A 346 10.18 11.52 -7.80
CA GLU A 346 10.69 11.07 -9.09
C GLU A 346 9.93 9.85 -9.63
N TRP A 347 9.58 8.91 -8.75
CA TRP A 347 8.80 7.72 -9.10
C TRP A 347 7.40 8.11 -9.59
N LEU A 348 6.72 9.03 -8.91
CA LEU A 348 5.43 9.58 -9.36
C LEU A 348 5.56 10.30 -10.71
N GLY A 349 6.67 11.01 -10.93
CA GLY A 349 7.05 11.58 -12.22
C GLY A 349 7.00 10.57 -13.36
N ARG A 350 7.65 9.42 -13.18
CA ARG A 350 7.78 8.37 -14.23
C ARG A 350 6.54 7.50 -14.39
N ASN A 351 5.82 7.21 -13.31
CA ASN A 351 4.76 6.19 -13.29
C ASN A 351 3.34 6.76 -13.19
N LEU A 352 3.18 8.08 -13.01
CA LEU A 352 1.87 8.73 -12.94
C LEU A 352 1.78 10.01 -13.79
N PHE A 353 2.75 10.92 -13.67
CA PHE A 353 2.70 12.21 -14.37
C PHE A 353 3.03 12.12 -15.86
N VAL A 354 3.93 11.21 -16.24
CA VAL A 354 3.87 10.61 -17.58
C VAL A 354 2.62 9.75 -17.64
N ALA A 355 1.70 10.05 -18.56
CA ALA A 355 0.41 9.37 -18.56
C ALA A 355 0.64 7.86 -18.78
N PRO A 356 0.08 6.98 -17.93
CA PRO A 356 0.32 5.55 -18.06
C PRO A 356 -0.55 4.96 -19.18
N LEU A 357 -0.35 5.39 -20.43
CA LEU A 357 -1.19 5.00 -21.58
C LEU A 357 -1.19 3.49 -21.83
N TRP A 358 -0.13 2.79 -21.45
CA TRP A 358 -0.06 1.31 -21.47
C TRP A 358 -1.16 0.64 -20.65
N LEU A 359 -1.69 1.33 -19.64
CA LEU A 359 -2.79 0.86 -18.79
C LEU A 359 -4.14 1.00 -19.49
N TYR A 360 -4.24 1.74 -20.60
CA TYR A 360 -5.50 2.01 -21.29
C TYR A 360 -5.44 1.68 -22.80
N PRO A 361 -5.15 0.43 -23.22
CA PRO A 361 -5.19 0.06 -24.64
C PRO A 361 -6.59 0.24 -25.22
N ASP A 362 -6.70 0.80 -26.43
CA ASP A 362 -7.97 1.09 -27.10
C ASP A 362 -8.88 -0.13 -27.21
N GLU A 363 -8.32 -1.31 -27.50
CA GLU A 363 -9.07 -2.56 -27.61
C GLU A 363 -9.71 -3.00 -26.28
N VAL A 364 -9.06 -2.74 -25.15
CA VAL A 364 -9.62 -3.02 -23.82
C VAL A 364 -10.67 -1.98 -23.48
N VAL A 365 -10.34 -0.70 -23.66
CA VAL A 365 -11.20 0.44 -23.29
C VAL A 365 -12.53 0.41 -24.04
N SER A 366 -12.50 0.12 -25.35
CA SER A 366 -13.70 0.02 -26.19
C SER A 366 -14.65 -1.10 -25.76
N ARG A 367 -14.14 -2.15 -25.11
CA ARG A 367 -14.93 -3.30 -24.63
C ARG A 367 -15.46 -3.12 -23.21
N THR A 368 -14.76 -2.34 -22.37
CA THR A 368 -15.14 -2.13 -20.96
C THR A 368 -15.84 -0.79 -20.70
N GLY A 369 -15.85 0.13 -21.67
CA GLY A 369 -16.50 1.45 -21.54
C GLY A 369 -15.79 2.42 -20.61
N VAL A 370 -14.53 2.15 -20.27
CA VAL A 370 -13.72 3.04 -19.41
C VAL A 370 -13.47 4.36 -20.15
N LYS A 371 -13.32 5.46 -19.41
CA LYS A 371 -12.94 6.77 -19.96
C LYS A 371 -11.51 7.12 -19.53
N PRO A 372 -10.46 6.69 -20.27
CA PRO A 372 -9.07 6.93 -19.92
C PRO A 372 -8.73 8.39 -19.62
N VAL A 373 -9.26 9.34 -20.42
CA VAL A 373 -8.95 10.77 -20.25
C VAL A 373 -9.43 11.30 -18.91
N ASP A 374 -10.65 10.96 -18.50
CA ASP A 374 -11.19 11.40 -17.20
C ASP A 374 -10.39 10.77 -16.05
N GLU A 375 -10.15 9.46 -16.11
CA GLU A 375 -9.49 8.76 -15.02
C GLU A 375 -8.01 9.15 -14.84
N ILE A 376 -7.25 9.28 -15.94
CA ILE A 376 -5.85 9.74 -15.88
C ILE A 376 -5.80 11.15 -15.32
N ARG A 377 -6.65 12.07 -15.83
CA ARG A 377 -6.72 13.45 -15.35
C ARG A 377 -7.03 13.51 -13.86
N ASP A 378 -8.05 12.79 -13.40
CA ASP A 378 -8.51 12.86 -12.01
C ASP A 378 -7.45 12.30 -11.05
N ARG A 379 -6.78 11.20 -11.43
CA ARG A 379 -5.68 10.62 -10.66
C ARG A 379 -4.46 11.54 -10.60
N GLN A 380 -4.05 12.08 -11.74
CA GLN A 380 -2.94 13.04 -11.81
C GLN A 380 -3.24 14.28 -10.97
N SER A 381 -4.43 14.87 -11.14
CA SER A 381 -4.86 16.08 -10.42
C SER A 381 -4.94 15.85 -8.91
N SER A 382 -5.40 14.67 -8.46
CA SER A 382 -5.44 14.31 -7.05
C SER A 382 -4.05 14.28 -6.41
N VAL A 383 -3.03 13.78 -7.14
CA VAL A 383 -1.65 13.75 -6.62
C VAL A 383 -0.99 15.12 -6.68
N VAL A 384 -1.25 15.94 -7.70
CA VAL A 384 -0.82 17.36 -7.69
C VAL A 384 -1.41 18.08 -6.48
N ALA A 385 -2.70 17.87 -6.19
CA ALA A 385 -3.37 18.45 -5.03
C ALA A 385 -2.70 18.07 -3.72
N LEU A 386 -2.33 16.79 -3.55
CA LEU A 386 -1.60 16.31 -2.37
C LEU A 386 -0.22 16.95 -2.25
N LEU A 387 0.57 16.94 -3.34
CA LEU A 387 1.95 17.44 -3.32
C LEU A 387 2.04 18.94 -3.02
N LEU A 388 1.02 19.70 -3.42
CA LEU A 388 0.94 21.16 -3.20
C LEU A 388 -0.01 21.54 -2.07
N ALA A 389 -0.53 20.57 -1.30
CA ALA A 389 -1.45 20.88 -0.22
C ALA A 389 -0.76 21.77 0.84
N PRO A 390 -1.44 22.80 1.39
CA PRO A 390 -0.87 23.67 2.42
C PRO A 390 -0.28 22.91 3.62
N GLY A 391 -0.97 21.86 4.08
CA GLY A 391 -0.49 21.00 5.15
C GLY A 391 0.76 20.19 4.78
N MET A 392 0.90 19.77 3.52
CA MET A 392 2.10 19.09 3.03
C MET A 392 3.28 20.05 3.03
N LEU A 393 3.14 21.23 2.42
CA LEU A 393 4.21 22.23 2.38
C LEU A 393 4.63 22.66 3.79
N TYR A 394 3.68 22.82 4.71
CA TYR A 394 3.97 23.10 6.11
C TYR A 394 4.73 21.98 6.79
N ASN A 395 4.36 20.72 6.56
CA ASN A 395 5.08 19.58 7.12
C ASN A 395 6.52 19.49 6.61
N ILE A 396 6.75 19.73 5.31
CA ILE A 396 8.09 19.77 4.71
C ILE A 396 8.91 20.93 5.29
N TYR A 397 8.37 22.15 5.29
CA TYR A 397 9.05 23.34 5.82
C TYR A 397 9.36 23.23 7.32
N SER A 398 8.39 22.83 8.15
CA SER A 398 8.63 22.66 9.59
C SER A 398 9.64 21.56 9.88
N THR A 399 9.66 20.49 9.08
CA THR A 399 10.68 19.44 9.18
C THR A 399 12.06 19.97 8.80
N SER A 400 12.16 20.86 7.81
CA SER A 400 13.45 21.43 7.40
C SER A 400 14.12 22.30 8.47
N LEU A 401 13.35 22.83 9.41
CA LEU A 401 13.87 23.58 10.54
C LEU A 401 14.36 22.71 11.71
N CYS A 402 13.99 21.41 11.73
CA CYS A 402 14.21 20.54 12.88
C CYS A 402 15.09 19.30 12.59
N SER A 403 15.38 19.00 11.32
CA SER A 403 16.15 17.81 10.92
C SER A 403 17.27 18.15 9.95
N SER A 404 18.44 17.55 10.15
CA SER A 404 19.64 17.76 9.33
C SER A 404 19.61 17.05 7.97
N GLU A 405 18.77 16.03 7.80
CA GLU A 405 18.59 15.29 6.53
C GLU A 405 17.23 15.54 5.89
N SER A 406 16.60 16.65 6.28
CA SER A 406 15.26 17.03 5.82
C SER A 406 15.21 17.41 4.34
N TYR A 407 14.01 17.31 3.77
CA TYR A 407 13.73 17.84 2.46
C TYR A 407 13.49 19.35 2.58
N ALA A 408 14.43 20.17 2.10
CA ALA A 408 14.23 21.62 2.05
C ALA A 408 13.03 21.96 1.14
N LEU A 409 12.23 22.97 1.52
CA LEU A 409 10.98 23.27 0.81
C LEU A 409 11.21 23.73 -0.63
N ASP A 410 12.25 24.53 -0.87
CA ASP A 410 12.68 24.97 -2.20
C ASP A 410 13.07 23.77 -3.08
N ASP A 411 13.92 22.88 -2.57
CA ASP A 411 14.29 21.64 -3.24
C ASP A 411 13.06 20.78 -3.56
N TYR A 412 12.14 20.64 -2.60
CA TYR A 412 10.91 19.87 -2.78
C TYR A 412 10.04 20.45 -3.90
N LEU A 413 9.77 21.76 -3.87
CA LEU A 413 8.99 22.43 -4.91
C LEU A 413 9.67 22.32 -6.28
N ASN A 414 11.00 22.42 -6.33
CA ASN A 414 11.80 22.25 -7.54
C ASN A 414 11.71 20.84 -8.12
N ASP A 415 11.84 19.82 -7.31
CA ASP A 415 11.75 18.42 -7.73
C ASP A 415 10.32 18.05 -8.15
N VAL A 416 9.31 18.52 -7.42
CA VAL A 416 7.89 18.36 -7.81
C VAL A 416 7.60 19.06 -9.13
N PHE A 417 8.08 20.29 -9.31
CA PHE A 417 7.97 21.02 -10.58
C PHE A 417 8.62 20.24 -11.72
N THR A 418 9.85 19.74 -11.52
CA THR A 418 10.58 18.94 -12.51
C THR A 418 9.88 17.63 -12.87
N ALA A 419 9.20 17.00 -11.91
CA ALA A 419 8.43 15.79 -12.13
C ALA A 419 7.19 16.02 -13.02
N ILE A 420 6.54 17.18 -12.88
CA ILE A 420 5.26 17.52 -13.53
C ILE A 420 5.45 18.30 -14.83
N TRP A 421 6.32 19.31 -14.84
CA TRP A 421 6.52 20.24 -15.95
C TRP A 421 7.50 19.68 -16.97
N LYS A 422 7.04 18.67 -17.72
CA LYS A 422 7.78 18.13 -18.87
C LYS A 422 7.56 19.01 -20.12
N PRO A 423 8.58 19.21 -20.96
CA PRO A 423 8.41 19.92 -22.23
C PRO A 423 7.29 19.30 -23.09
N LEU A 424 6.58 20.12 -23.87
CA LEU A 424 5.51 19.67 -24.77
C LEU A 424 6.07 19.23 -26.13
N ASN A 425 7.02 18.30 -26.11
CA ASN A 425 7.72 17.77 -27.28
C ASN A 425 7.55 16.26 -27.45
N ASP A 426 6.54 15.66 -26.79
CA ASP A 426 6.27 14.24 -26.95
C ASP A 426 5.76 13.95 -28.36
N PRO A 427 6.24 12.88 -29.03
CA PRO A 427 5.69 12.49 -30.33
C PRO A 427 4.22 12.06 -30.25
N ASN A 428 3.73 11.65 -29.07
CA ASN A 428 2.34 11.34 -28.84
C ASN A 428 1.57 12.59 -28.37
N GLU A 429 0.67 13.11 -29.21
CA GLU A 429 -0.11 14.30 -28.87
C GLU A 429 -1.04 14.09 -27.66
N LEU A 430 -1.43 12.85 -27.36
CA LEU A 430 -2.21 12.54 -26.16
C LEU A 430 -1.38 12.77 -24.88
N GLU A 431 -0.08 12.47 -24.89
CA GLU A 431 0.83 12.80 -23.78
C GLU A 431 0.96 14.32 -23.61
N ASN A 432 1.16 15.06 -24.70
CA ASN A 432 1.20 16.52 -24.65
C ASN A 432 -0.12 17.09 -24.10
N ASN A 433 -1.26 16.47 -24.42
CA ASN A 433 -2.55 16.86 -23.86
C ASN A 433 -2.58 16.75 -22.33
N PHE A 434 -2.15 15.61 -21.76
CA PHE A 434 -2.08 15.43 -20.31
C PHE A 434 -1.04 16.36 -19.66
N ARG A 435 0.12 16.57 -20.28
CA ARG A 435 1.12 17.56 -19.79
C ARG A 435 0.54 18.97 -19.74
N ARG A 436 -0.19 19.41 -20.78
CA ARG A 436 -0.88 20.70 -20.78
C ARG A 436 -1.93 20.79 -19.65
N GLN A 437 -2.68 19.71 -19.39
CA GLN A 437 -3.62 19.66 -18.28
C GLN A 437 -2.89 19.80 -16.93
N LEU A 438 -1.82 19.04 -16.73
CA LEU A 438 -0.97 19.10 -15.55
C LEU A 438 -0.40 20.51 -15.31
N HIS A 439 0.12 21.20 -16.33
CA HIS A 439 0.63 22.57 -16.17
C HIS A 439 -0.48 23.53 -15.68
N ARG A 440 -1.70 23.42 -16.23
CA ARG A 440 -2.85 24.24 -15.78
C ARG A 440 -3.26 23.91 -14.36
N THR A 441 -3.39 22.62 -14.05
CA THR A 441 -3.76 22.15 -12.70
C THR A 441 -2.73 22.61 -11.67
N TYR A 442 -1.44 22.45 -11.97
CA TYR A 442 -0.35 22.90 -11.11
C TYR A 442 -0.41 24.40 -10.83
N LEU A 443 -0.52 25.22 -11.89
CA LEU A 443 -0.62 26.67 -11.75
C LEU A 443 -1.87 27.09 -10.96
N GLY A 444 -3.00 26.40 -11.15
CA GLY A 444 -4.22 26.65 -10.38
C GLY A 444 -4.05 26.38 -8.88
N PHE A 445 -3.31 25.34 -8.49
CA PHE A 445 -2.97 25.11 -7.08
C PHE A 445 -2.03 26.19 -6.53
N VAL A 446 -1.04 26.63 -7.31
CA VAL A 446 -0.15 27.74 -6.92
C VAL A 446 -0.93 29.05 -6.75
N GLU A 447 -1.84 29.36 -7.68
CA GLU A 447 -2.75 30.50 -7.57
C GLU A 447 -3.57 30.44 -6.28
N GLY A 448 -4.18 29.28 -5.97
CA GLY A 448 -4.99 29.10 -4.77
C GLY A 448 -4.20 29.27 -3.46
N MET A 449 -2.88 29.04 -3.47
CA MET A 449 -2.00 29.28 -2.32
C MET A 449 -1.73 30.77 -2.12
N ILE A 450 -1.43 31.50 -3.20
CA ILE A 450 -1.14 32.94 -3.16
C ILE A 450 -2.40 33.76 -2.91
N LYS A 451 -3.50 33.40 -3.55
CA LYS A 451 -4.78 34.12 -3.51
C LYS A 451 -5.94 33.14 -3.24
N PRO A 452 -6.26 32.88 -1.97
CA PRO A 452 -7.39 32.05 -1.62
C PRO A 452 -8.70 32.69 -2.14
N SER A 453 -9.47 31.93 -2.91
CA SER A 453 -10.71 32.42 -3.54
C SER A 453 -11.93 32.41 -2.62
N SER A 454 -11.83 31.79 -1.43
CA SER A 454 -12.91 31.67 -0.45
C SER A 454 -12.41 31.80 0.99
N LYS A 455 -13.32 32.10 1.92
CA LYS A 455 -13.00 32.12 3.36
C LYS A 455 -12.52 30.76 3.88
N ASP A 456 -13.10 29.67 3.38
CA ASP A 456 -12.69 28.31 3.74
C ASP A 456 -11.29 27.98 3.19
N GLY A 457 -10.99 28.42 1.96
CA GLY A 457 -9.63 28.34 1.39
C GLY A 457 -8.63 29.19 2.18
N ALA A 458 -9.03 30.37 2.65
CA ALA A 458 -8.18 31.22 3.48
C ALA A 458 -7.87 30.56 4.84
N ASN A 459 -8.86 29.89 5.45
CA ASN A 459 -8.67 29.13 6.69
C ASN A 459 -7.76 27.91 6.48
N ALA A 460 -7.90 27.19 5.37
CA ALA A 460 -7.03 26.08 4.99
C ALA A 460 -5.58 26.52 4.75
N ASN A 461 -5.37 27.76 4.28
CA ASN A 461 -4.06 28.34 4.00
C ASN A 461 -3.42 29.07 5.20
N LEU A 462 -4.01 29.02 6.41
CA LEU A 462 -3.42 29.66 7.60
C LEU A 462 -2.00 29.19 7.91
N ALA A 463 -1.66 27.94 7.54
CA ALA A 463 -0.31 27.42 7.69
C ALA A 463 0.70 28.11 6.74
N ILE A 464 0.26 28.48 5.53
CA ILE A 464 1.08 29.19 4.55
C ILE A 464 1.23 30.66 4.97
N SER A 465 0.13 31.35 5.29
CA SER A 465 0.15 32.79 5.56
C SER A 465 0.85 33.20 6.86
N ARG A 466 1.09 32.25 7.77
CA ARG A 466 1.80 32.46 9.05
C ARG A 466 3.23 31.94 9.06
N SER A 467 3.78 31.55 7.91
CA SER A 467 5.14 31.01 7.79
C SER A 467 5.85 31.54 6.55
N ASP A 468 7.16 31.28 6.43
CA ASP A 468 7.93 31.70 5.25
C ASP A 468 7.53 30.93 3.98
N ILE A 469 6.63 29.94 4.07
CA ILE A 469 6.12 29.19 2.91
C ILE A 469 5.57 30.12 1.84
N GLN A 470 4.93 31.23 2.23
CA GLN A 470 4.46 32.25 1.30
C GLN A 470 5.61 32.78 0.42
N LEU A 471 6.79 33.05 1.00
CA LEU A 471 7.97 33.53 0.27
C LEU A 471 8.49 32.47 -0.71
N PHE A 472 8.50 31.19 -0.32
CA PHE A 472 8.88 30.10 -1.21
C PHE A 472 7.89 29.92 -2.37
N VAL A 473 6.59 30.08 -2.11
CA VAL A 473 5.56 29.99 -3.16
C VAL A 473 5.68 31.16 -4.14
N GLU A 474 6.01 32.37 -3.66
CA GLU A 474 6.28 33.53 -4.51
C GLU A 474 7.51 33.33 -5.41
N GLN A 475 8.63 32.90 -4.84
CA GLN A 475 9.84 32.54 -5.60
C GLN A 475 9.55 31.43 -6.62
N HIS A 476 8.70 30.47 -6.24
CA HIS A 476 8.30 29.38 -7.13
C HIS A 476 7.43 29.86 -8.29
N LEU A 477 6.57 30.87 -8.08
CA LEU A 477 5.81 31.49 -9.15
C LEU A 477 6.73 32.20 -10.16
N ASP A 478 7.80 32.87 -9.70
CA ASP A 478 8.81 33.48 -10.57
C ASP A 478 9.49 32.43 -11.45
N LYS A 479 9.87 31.30 -10.85
CA LYS A 479 10.44 30.16 -11.59
C LYS A 479 9.48 29.59 -12.64
N ILE A 480 8.20 29.45 -12.31
CA ILE A 480 7.18 29.03 -13.27
C ILE A 480 7.12 30.02 -14.43
N GLU A 481 7.15 31.33 -14.16
CA GLU A 481 7.12 32.36 -15.19
C GLU A 481 8.31 32.25 -16.14
N GLU A 482 9.53 32.12 -15.60
CA GLU A 482 10.75 31.97 -16.39
C GLU A 482 10.68 30.72 -17.28
N SER A 483 10.31 29.58 -16.70
CA SER A 483 10.16 28.33 -17.46
C SER A 483 9.09 28.45 -18.56
N VAL A 484 7.96 29.11 -18.28
CA VAL A 484 6.92 29.35 -19.29
C VAL A 484 7.43 30.27 -20.41
N LYS A 485 8.20 31.32 -20.10
CA LYS A 485 8.81 32.21 -21.10
C LYS A 485 9.78 31.45 -22.01
N GLU A 486 10.66 30.62 -21.43
CA GLU A 486 11.59 29.77 -22.18
C GLU A 486 10.86 28.80 -23.12
N GLN A 487 9.85 28.09 -22.60
CA GLN A 487 9.09 27.13 -23.40
C GLN A 487 8.22 27.80 -24.48
N LEU A 488 7.69 29.00 -24.19
CA LEU A 488 6.98 29.81 -25.18
C LEU A 488 7.91 30.22 -26.33
N ALA A 489 9.12 30.68 -26.01
CA ALA A 489 10.12 31.06 -27.02
C ALA A 489 10.60 29.87 -27.86
N ALA A 490 10.63 28.66 -27.28
CA ALA A 490 10.96 27.43 -27.98
C ALA A 490 9.79 26.84 -28.81
N SER A 491 8.55 27.28 -28.55
CA SER A 491 7.36 26.78 -29.23
C SER A 491 7.16 27.46 -30.59
N LYS A 492 6.59 26.73 -31.56
CA LYS A 492 6.31 27.31 -32.88
C LYS A 492 5.07 28.19 -32.81
N GLU A 493 5.22 29.45 -33.19
CA GLU A 493 4.11 30.41 -33.17
C GLU A 493 2.88 29.87 -33.92
N GLY A 494 1.71 30.01 -33.28
CA GLY A 494 0.42 29.58 -33.81
C GLY A 494 0.01 28.15 -33.49
N ASP A 495 0.93 27.28 -33.03
CA ASP A 495 0.60 25.92 -32.61
C ASP A 495 -0.15 25.87 -31.26
N LEU A 496 -0.66 24.69 -30.89
CA LEU A 496 -1.44 24.51 -29.66
C LEU A 496 -0.59 24.67 -28.38
N ASN A 497 0.69 24.31 -28.44
CA ASN A 497 1.62 24.41 -27.31
C ASN A 497 2.02 25.86 -27.05
N TYR A 498 2.30 26.63 -28.09
CA TYR A 498 2.50 28.08 -28.07
C TYR A 498 1.29 28.78 -27.45
N ARG A 499 0.07 28.46 -27.92
CA ARG A 499 -1.16 29.03 -27.33
C ARG A 499 -1.30 28.67 -25.85
N HIS A 500 -0.98 27.44 -25.48
CA HIS A 500 -1.01 26.99 -24.09
C HIS A 500 -0.02 27.76 -23.21
N TYR A 501 1.25 27.87 -23.61
CA TYR A 501 2.25 28.62 -22.85
C TYR A 501 1.95 30.12 -22.81
N ALA A 502 1.43 30.72 -23.88
CA ALA A 502 1.01 32.12 -23.89
C ALA A 502 -0.15 32.38 -22.89
N VAL A 503 -1.09 31.43 -22.77
CA VAL A 503 -2.16 31.49 -21.77
C VAL A 503 -1.61 31.32 -20.36
N LEU A 504 -0.68 30.39 -20.13
CA LEU A 504 -0.03 30.23 -18.83
C LEU A 504 0.72 31.50 -18.41
N LEU A 505 1.49 32.12 -19.30
CA LEU A 505 2.22 33.35 -19.01
C LEU A 505 1.27 34.48 -18.60
N ARG A 506 0.18 34.65 -19.36
CA ARG A 506 -0.88 35.61 -19.02
C ARG A 506 -1.51 35.33 -17.65
N ASN A 507 -1.73 34.07 -17.31
CA ASN A 507 -2.29 33.70 -16.02
C ASN A 507 -1.31 33.97 -14.87
N VAL A 508 -0.03 33.68 -15.05
CA VAL A 508 1.02 34.04 -14.08
C VAL A 508 1.06 35.54 -13.85
N GLN A 509 1.05 36.36 -14.92
CA GLN A 509 1.00 37.82 -14.81
C GLN A 509 -0.24 38.30 -14.04
N LYS A 510 -1.41 37.74 -14.32
CA LYS A 510 -2.64 38.07 -13.57
C LYS A 510 -2.56 37.70 -12.09
N ILE A 511 -1.94 36.58 -11.75
CA ILE A 511 -1.73 36.16 -10.36
C ILE A 511 -0.84 37.21 -9.66
N LYS A 512 0.29 37.59 -10.28
CA LYS A 512 1.21 38.61 -9.77
C LYS A 512 0.55 39.98 -9.61
N GLU A 513 -0.10 40.49 -10.66
CA GLU A 513 -0.83 41.78 -10.61
C GLU A 513 -1.92 41.77 -9.52
N GLY A 514 -2.61 40.64 -9.39
CA GLY A 514 -3.69 40.48 -8.41
C GLY A 514 -3.21 40.37 -6.97
N TYR A 515 -1.93 40.02 -6.74
CA TYR A 515 -1.33 39.87 -5.42
C TYR A 515 -0.49 41.09 -5.02
N TYR A 516 0.43 41.53 -5.89
CA TYR A 516 1.33 42.65 -5.62
C TYR A 516 0.78 44.03 -6.03
N GLY A 517 -0.30 44.07 -6.83
CA GLY A 517 -0.83 45.30 -7.43
C GLY A 517 -0.29 45.56 -8.85
N LYS A 518 -0.97 46.43 -9.61
CA LYS A 518 -0.71 46.67 -11.05
C LYS A 518 0.68 47.23 -11.38
N ASP A 519 1.43 47.75 -10.41
CA ASP A 519 2.69 48.47 -10.63
C ASP A 519 3.92 47.81 -9.94
N ALA A 520 3.76 46.59 -9.42
CA ALA A 520 4.82 45.92 -8.65
C ALA A 520 6.07 45.54 -9.46
N ASP A 521 5.96 45.47 -10.79
CA ASP A 521 7.02 44.97 -11.67
C ASP A 521 8.01 46.07 -12.14
N THR A 522 8.09 47.21 -11.44
CA THR A 522 8.99 48.32 -11.82
C THR A 522 10.35 48.34 -11.09
N ARG A 523 10.74 47.28 -10.38
CA ARG A 523 12.04 47.22 -9.68
C ARG A 523 12.73 45.86 -9.76
N SER A 524 13.25 45.47 -10.93
CA SER A 524 14.32 44.46 -10.99
C SER A 524 15.25 44.53 -12.21
N SER A 525 15.34 45.68 -12.91
CA SER A 525 16.28 45.84 -14.03
C SER A 525 17.31 46.96 -13.87
N ASP A 526 17.65 47.34 -12.64
CA ASP A 526 18.81 48.21 -12.36
C ASP A 526 19.62 47.66 -11.18
N LYS A 527 20.53 46.72 -11.49
CA LYS A 527 21.90 46.65 -10.94
C LYS A 527 22.75 45.64 -11.67
#